data_AF-A0A2N3PKY1-F1
#
_entry.id   AF-A0A2N3PKY1-F1
#
_cell.length_a   1.000
_cell.length_b   1.000
_cell.length_c   1.000
_cell.angle_alpha   90.00
_cell.angle_beta   90.00
_cell.angle_gamma   90.00
#
_symmetry.space_group_name_H-M   'P 1'
#
loop_
_entity.id
_entity.type
_entity.pdbx_description
1 polymer ?
#
loop_
_entity_poly.entity_id
_entity_poly.type
_entity_poly.pdbx_seq_one_letter_code
_entity_poly.pdbx_strand_id
1 'polypeptide(L)'
;MKQKIKKLSYKIPLKSSLFKKGSIEVSTFDIPGQSGKDKGAISIKVSVDDTLRDTTQNEQFIMIPRKQIKALRKALKKISKKL
;
A
#
# COMPACT_ATOMS: atom_id res chain seq x y z
N MET A 1 21.20 -1.41 24.19
CA MET A 1 20.00 -2.00 23.55
C MET A 1 19.91 -1.51 22.11
N LYS A 2 19.89 -2.40 21.10
CA LYS A 2 19.76 -1.98 19.68
C LYS A 2 18.30 -1.60 19.41
N GLN A 3 18.01 -0.31 19.22
CA GLN A 3 16.70 0.13 18.73
C GLN A 3 16.51 -0.38 17.30
N LYS A 4 15.62 -1.36 17.10
CA LYS A 4 15.18 -1.77 15.76
C LYS A 4 14.31 -0.63 15.22
N ILE A 5 14.87 0.20 14.34
CA ILE A 5 14.11 1.18 13.57
C ILE A 5 13.08 0.39 12.76
N LYS A 6 11.80 0.48 13.14
CA LYS A 6 10.71 -0.09 12.34
C LYS A 6 10.64 0.72 11.05
N LYS A 7 10.91 0.08 9.90
CA LYS A 7 10.72 0.71 8.60
C LYS A 7 9.26 1.18 8.49
N LEU A 8 9.07 2.50 8.41
CA LEU A 8 7.77 3.15 8.30
C LEU A 8 7.16 3.02 6.89
N SER A 9 8.00 2.72 5.90
CA SER A 9 7.59 2.42 4.53
C SER A 9 8.36 1.23 3.95
N TYR A 10 7.70 0.48 3.08
CA TYR A 10 8.30 -0.58 2.28
C TYR A 10 7.88 -0.42 0.81
N LYS A 11 8.82 -0.64 -0.11
CA LYS A 11 8.61 -0.55 -1.55
C LYS A 11 8.78 -1.93 -2.18
N ILE A 12 7.79 -2.39 -2.93
CA ILE A 12 7.78 -3.65 -3.64
C ILE A 12 7.86 -3.33 -5.14
N PRO A 13 8.93 -3.73 -5.85
CA PRO A 13 8.99 -3.58 -7.29
C PRO A 13 7.98 -4.53 -7.95
N LEU A 14 7.22 -4.02 -8.90
CA LEU A 14 6.31 -4.80 -9.73
C LEU A 14 7.05 -5.25 -11.00
N LYS A 15 6.89 -6.53 -11.34
CA LYS A 15 7.36 -7.10 -12.60
C LYS A 15 6.13 -7.44 -13.44
N SER A 16 6.00 -6.82 -14.59
CA SER A 16 4.92 -7.08 -15.55
C SER A 16 5.45 -6.87 -16.96
N SER A 17 4.86 -7.55 -17.95
CA SER A 17 5.09 -7.25 -19.37
C SER A 17 4.40 -5.96 -19.82
N LEU A 18 3.47 -5.43 -19.01
CA LEU A 18 2.65 -4.26 -19.35
C LEU A 18 3.37 -2.92 -19.13
N PHE A 19 4.37 -2.87 -18.23
CA PHE A 19 5.09 -1.63 -17.90
C PHE A 19 6.57 -1.92 -17.62
N LYS A 20 7.46 -0.97 -17.96
CA LYS A 20 8.92 -1.13 -17.81
C LYS A 20 9.36 -1.09 -16.35
N LYS A 21 8.72 -0.24 -15.54
CA LYS A 21 9.00 -0.11 -14.11
C LYS A 21 7.68 0.17 -13.41
N GLY A 22 7.44 -0.54 -12.31
CA GLY A 22 6.33 -0.28 -11.43
C GLY A 22 6.72 -0.59 -10.01
N SER A 23 6.06 0.04 -9.05
CA SER A 23 6.31 -0.22 -7.64
C SER A 23 5.08 0.07 -6.80
N ILE A 24 4.91 -0.76 -5.77
CA ILE A 24 3.96 -0.50 -4.69
C ILE A 24 4.75 0.00 -3.50
N GLU A 25 4.51 1.22 -3.06
CA GLU A 25 4.97 1.72 -1.79
C GLU A 25 3.85 1.58 -0.75
N VAL A 26 4.18 1.01 0.39
CA VAL A 26 3.26 0.90 1.51
C VAL A 26 3.88 1.53 2.73
N SER A 27 3.15 2.47 3.32
CA SER A 27 3.61 3.24 4.47
C SER A 27 2.56 3.26 5.57
N THR A 28 3.02 3.37 6.82
CA THR A 28 2.14 3.46 7.99
C THR A 28 2.26 4.85 8.60
N PHE A 29 1.12 5.48 8.90
CA PHE A 29 1.09 6.79 9.51
C PHE A 29 -0.07 6.91 10.50
N ASP A 30 0.00 7.94 11.33
CA ASP A 30 -1.06 8.30 12.27
C ASP A 30 -2.00 9.32 11.64
N ILE A 31 -3.31 9.07 11.68
CA ILE A 31 -4.36 9.99 11.24
C ILE A 31 -4.50 11.10 12.29
N PRO A 32 -4.31 12.38 11.91
CA PRO A 32 -4.52 13.51 12.81
C PRO A 32 -5.97 13.54 13.33
N GLY A 33 -6.15 13.86 14.61
CA GLY A 33 -7.48 13.95 15.23
C GLY A 33 -8.10 12.63 15.69
N GLN A 34 -7.45 11.47 15.46
CA GLN A 34 -7.86 10.19 16.04
C GLN A 34 -6.97 9.81 17.23
N SER A 35 -7.57 9.30 18.30
CA SER A 35 -6.89 8.83 19.51
C SER A 35 -7.09 7.32 19.71
N GLY A 36 -6.19 6.68 20.46
CA GLY A 36 -6.26 5.25 20.76
C GLY A 36 -5.80 4.32 19.63
N LYS A 37 -6.29 3.07 19.63
CA LYS A 37 -5.87 2.00 18.69
C LYS A 37 -6.24 2.29 17.21
N ASP A 38 -7.02 3.32 17.01
CA ASP A 38 -7.66 3.68 15.75
C ASP A 38 -6.85 4.72 14.98
N LYS A 39 -5.89 5.35 15.68
CA LYS A 39 -5.03 6.41 15.16
C LYS A 39 -4.22 5.99 13.94
N GLY A 40 -3.93 4.70 13.72
CA GLY A 40 -3.09 4.27 12.60
C GLY A 40 -3.85 4.07 11.29
N ALA A 41 -3.18 4.38 10.18
CA ALA A 41 -3.57 3.99 8.82
C ALA A 41 -2.37 3.42 8.04
N ILE A 42 -2.70 2.73 6.96
CA ILE A 42 -1.75 2.29 5.95
C ILE A 42 -2.08 3.00 4.65
N SER A 43 -1.11 3.65 4.04
CA SER A 43 -1.16 4.11 2.66
C SER A 43 -0.54 3.08 1.74
N ILE A 44 -1.21 2.79 0.63
CA ILE A 44 -0.70 2.00 -0.47
C ILE A 44 -0.67 2.93 -1.68
N LYS A 45 0.53 3.22 -2.18
CA LYS A 45 0.76 3.97 -3.41
C LYS A 45 1.25 3.00 -4.48
N VAL A 46 0.57 2.95 -5.61
CA VAL A 46 0.99 2.19 -6.79
C VAL A 46 1.47 3.20 -7.82
N SER A 47 2.75 3.15 -8.16
CA SER A 47 3.34 3.95 -9.22
C SER A 47 3.75 3.04 -10.36
N VAL A 48 3.29 3.34 -11.57
CA VAL A 48 3.65 2.62 -12.79
C VAL A 48 4.23 3.62 -13.78
N ASP A 49 5.40 3.33 -14.34
CA ASP A 49 5.96 4.11 -15.44
C ASP A 49 5.24 3.69 -16.72
N ASP A 50 4.24 4.46 -17.13
CA ASP A 50 3.60 4.29 -18.43
C ASP A 50 4.07 5.34 -19.44
N THR A 51 4.76 4.83 -20.46
CA THR A 51 4.81 5.42 -21.81
C THR A 51 3.49 5.21 -22.58
N LEU A 52 2.46 4.63 -21.95
CA LEU A 52 1.18 4.28 -22.54
C LEU A 52 0.11 5.28 -22.08
N ARG A 53 -0.25 6.17 -23.02
CA ARG A 53 -1.53 6.89 -23.18
C ARG A 53 -2.35 7.09 -21.89
N ASP A 54 -2.18 8.28 -21.31
CA ASP A 54 -2.99 8.96 -20.28
C ASP A 54 -2.22 9.20 -18.98
N THR A 55 -1.43 10.27 -19.01
CA THR A 55 -0.55 10.80 -17.95
C THR A 55 -1.27 11.19 -16.65
N THR A 56 -2.58 11.00 -16.52
CA THR A 56 -3.37 11.43 -15.37
C THR A 56 -3.67 10.34 -14.34
N GLN A 57 -3.36 9.05 -14.60
CA GLN A 57 -3.69 7.94 -13.67
C GLN A 57 -2.51 7.03 -13.28
N ASN A 58 -1.27 7.43 -13.56
CA ASN A 58 -0.08 6.60 -13.32
C ASN A 58 0.26 6.39 -11.83
N GLU A 59 -0.41 7.13 -10.94
CA GLU A 59 -0.28 6.97 -9.50
C GLU A 59 -1.66 6.77 -8.87
N GLN A 60 -1.87 5.59 -8.28
CA GLN A 60 -3.05 5.32 -7.48
C GLN A 60 -2.68 5.30 -6.00
N PHE A 61 -3.46 6.04 -5.20
CA PHE A 61 -3.27 6.14 -3.76
C PHE A 61 -4.49 5.61 -3.03
N ILE A 62 -4.27 4.68 -2.10
CA ILE A 62 -5.31 4.08 -1.28
C ILE A 62 -4.91 4.23 0.18
N MET A 63 -5.79 4.82 0.98
CA MET A 63 -5.65 4.91 2.43
C MET A 63 -6.56 3.89 3.11
N ILE A 64 -6.00 3.06 3.98
CA ILE A 64 -6.71 2.00 4.69
C ILE A 64 -6.56 2.24 6.21
N PRO A 65 -7.65 2.53 6.93
CA PRO A 65 -7.64 2.61 8.38
C PRO A 65 -7.20 1.28 9.01
N ARG A 66 -6.44 1.33 10.11
CA ARG A 66 -5.89 0.12 10.74
C ARG A 66 -6.94 -0.88 11.20
N LYS A 67 -8.14 -0.40 11.56
CA LYS A 67 -9.33 -1.23 11.86
C LYS A 67 -9.70 -2.18 10.72
N GLN A 68 -9.56 -1.73 9.47
CA GLN A 68 -10.05 -2.45 8.30
C GLN A 68 -9.03 -3.45 7.74
N ILE A 69 -7.75 -3.36 8.13
CA ILE A 69 -6.67 -4.24 7.62
C ILE A 69 -7.00 -5.72 7.83
N LYS A 70 -7.56 -6.09 8.99
CA LYS A 70 -7.90 -7.49 9.28
C LYS A 70 -8.99 -8.01 8.34
N ALA A 71 -9.99 -7.18 8.05
CA ALA A 71 -11.06 -7.52 7.11
C ALA A 71 -10.51 -7.62 5.68
N LEU A 72 -9.70 -6.66 5.25
CA LEU A 72 -9.05 -6.65 3.94
C LEU A 72 -8.17 -7.90 3.74
N ARG A 73 -7.33 -8.25 4.72
CA ARG A 73 -6.50 -9.47 4.66
C ARG A 73 -7.35 -10.73 4.50
N LYS A 74 -8.46 -10.83 5.21
CA LYS A 74 -9.39 -11.97 5.08
C LYS A 74 -10.02 -12.03 3.70
N ALA A 75 -10.44 -10.90 3.15
CA ALA A 75 -11.00 -10.82 1.80
C ALA A 75 -9.98 -11.23 0.73
N LEU A 76 -8.78 -10.64 0.77
CA LEU A 76 -7.70 -10.96 -0.17
C LEU A 76 -7.28 -12.43 -0.10
N LYS A 77 -7.19 -13.01 1.12
CA LYS A 77 -6.85 -14.44 1.29
C LYS A 77 -7.90 -15.38 0.68
N LYS A 78 -9.18 -14.97 0.62
CA LYS A 78 -10.22 -15.76 -0.06
C LYS A 78 -10.05 -15.71 -1.57
N ILE A 79 -9.70 -14.55 -2.12
CA ILE A 79 -9.48 -14.36 -3.57
C ILE A 79 -8.22 -15.11 -4.01
N SER A 80 -7.11 -14.97 -3.28
CA SER A 80 -5.83 -15.60 -3.62
C SER A 80 -5.81 -17.12 -3.52
N LYS A 81 -6.82 -17.74 -2.90
CA LYS A 81 -6.99 -19.21 -2.84
C LYS A 81 -7.87 -19.75 -3.97
N LYS A 82 -8.59 -18.87 -4.67
CA LYS A 82 -9.47 -19.21 -5.79
C LYS A 82 -8.80 -19.01 -7.15
N LEU A 83 -7.73 -18.22 -7.19
CA LEU A 83 -6.77 -18.12 -8.29
C LEU A 83 -5.70 -19.20 -8.13
#